data_AF-A0A420I3X1-F1
#
_entry.id   AF-A0A420I3X1-F1
#
_cell.length_a   1.000
_cell.length_b   1.000
_cell.length_c   1.000
_cell.angle_alpha   90.00
_cell.angle_beta   90.00
_cell.angle_gamma   90.00
#
_symmetry.space_group_name_H-M   'P 1'
#
loop_
_entity.id
_entity.type
_entity.pdbx_description
1 polymer ?
#
loop_
_entity_poly.entity_id
_entity_poly.type
_entity_poly.pdbx_seq_one_letter_code
_entity_poly.pdbx_strand_id
1 'polypeptide(L)'
;MSWHNLVAPIQRYLTRDTYCEWMDKLEGYASQMLIWIYIDPNGEAELETSKPSVPEILRNYHDPQLLGSNEHQRFEIMRIFEQYRLDMKLFKRNEEVIADLRNRIFEALHPNYRRLIHGHMTCREVLKVIKSYLEPTRAEQEHQIEYAFAMAHFVPAIKDVDAWVMEWERIEIIAKRLGMNNIIEKLCFDFGYVSNSLLPISQRNGWKSIWNPRYGAHGREFSYILDIFRRIWLECKLDLVNEKQRQTNGSSESVSMNP
;
A
#
# COMPACT_ATOMS: atom_id res chain seq x y z
N MET A 1 12.94 -4.79 -4.57
CA MET A 1 12.04 -3.66 -4.29
C MET A 1 12.32 -3.18 -2.88
N SER A 2 12.65 -1.90 -2.70
CA SER A 2 13.10 -1.35 -1.43
C SER A 2 11.93 -0.93 -0.53
N TRP A 3 12.08 -1.18 0.77
CA TRP A 3 11.15 -0.95 1.88
C TRP A 3 10.84 0.52 2.19
N HIS A 4 11.40 1.47 1.43
CA HIS A 4 11.29 2.91 1.69
C HIS A 4 9.86 3.49 1.59
N ASN A 5 8.86 2.72 1.12
CA ASN A 5 7.49 3.21 0.96
C ASN A 5 6.58 3.02 2.20
N LEU A 6 7.04 2.30 3.23
CA LEU A 6 6.38 2.35 4.55
C LEU A 6 6.89 3.51 5.42
N VAL A 7 8.02 4.10 5.03
CA VAL A 7 8.68 5.22 5.71
C VAL A 7 8.89 6.33 4.69
N ALA A 8 7.82 6.79 4.04
CA ALA A 8 7.87 8.01 3.23
C ALA A 8 8.12 9.23 4.16
N PRO A 9 8.73 10.33 3.67
CA PRO A 9 9.49 11.31 4.46
C PRO A 9 8.66 12.23 5.39
N ILE A 10 7.37 11.95 5.54
CA ILE A 10 6.54 12.44 6.64
C ILE A 10 6.10 11.17 7.37
N GLN A 11 6.79 10.83 8.45
CA GLN A 11 6.57 9.59 9.20
C GLN A 11 5.15 9.61 9.81
N ARG A 12 4.15 9.24 9.01
CA ARG A 12 2.77 9.04 9.48
C ARG A 12 2.80 7.78 10.33
N TYR A 13 2.84 7.98 11.64
CA TYR A 13 2.73 6.89 12.58
C TYR A 13 1.44 6.09 12.34
N LEU A 14 1.48 4.81 12.68
CA LEU A 14 0.30 3.97 12.76
C LEU A 14 -0.63 4.52 13.85
N THR A 15 -1.82 4.92 13.41
CA THR A 15 -2.94 5.45 14.20
C THR A 15 -4.23 4.80 13.71
N ARG A 16 -5.36 5.10 14.36
CA ARG A 16 -6.68 4.58 13.94
C ARG A 16 -7.04 4.99 12.51
N ASP A 17 -6.69 6.22 12.10
CA ASP A 17 -6.99 6.75 10.76
C ASP A 17 -6.11 6.14 9.66
N THR A 18 -4.89 5.74 9.99
CA THR A 18 -3.94 5.13 9.03
C THR A 18 -3.92 3.61 9.08
N TYR A 19 -4.72 3.00 9.96
CA TYR A 19 -4.71 1.56 10.22
C TYR A 19 -4.98 0.71 8.97
N CYS A 20 -6.05 0.99 8.24
CA CYS A 20 -6.44 0.18 7.08
C CYS A 20 -5.37 0.19 5.97
N GLU A 21 -4.86 1.37 5.61
CA GLU A 21 -3.79 1.50 4.61
C GLU A 21 -2.49 0.83 5.06
N TRP A 22 -2.17 0.92 6.34
CA TRP A 22 -0.98 0.31 6.90
C TRP A 22 -1.09 -1.22 6.90
N MET A 23 -2.25 -1.76 7.29
CA MET A 23 -2.53 -3.19 7.24
C MET A 23 -2.48 -3.73 5.81
N ASP A 24 -3.07 -3.04 4.83
CA ASP A 24 -3.01 -3.44 3.42
C ASP A 24 -1.55 -3.55 2.92
N LYS A 25 -0.70 -2.58 3.27
CA LYS A 25 0.73 -2.61 2.89
C LYS A 25 1.48 -3.72 3.60
N LEU A 26 1.18 -3.97 4.87
CA LEU A 26 1.79 -5.04 5.65
C LEU A 26 1.43 -6.40 5.07
N GLU A 27 0.15 -6.64 4.81
CA GLU A 27 -0.36 -7.87 4.19
C GLU A 27 0.24 -8.08 2.81
N GLY A 28 0.27 -7.04 1.97
CA GLY A 28 0.87 -7.10 0.65
C GLY A 28 2.34 -7.51 0.68
N TYR A 29 3.13 -6.96 1.60
CA TYR A 29 4.51 -7.41 1.78
C TYR A 29 4.62 -8.84 2.29
N ALA A 30 3.92 -9.14 3.37
CA ALA A 30 4.02 -10.43 4.03
C ALA A 30 3.60 -11.55 3.09
N SER A 31 2.63 -11.28 2.21
CA SER A 31 2.21 -12.17 1.13
C SER A 31 3.31 -12.35 0.08
N GLN A 32 3.96 -11.27 -0.37
CA GLN A 32 5.11 -11.35 -1.29
C GLN A 32 6.29 -12.14 -0.70
N MET A 33 6.48 -12.05 0.61
CA MET A 33 7.51 -12.80 1.33
C MET A 33 7.08 -14.22 1.72
N LEU A 34 5.83 -14.61 1.43
CA LEU A 34 5.23 -15.90 1.76
C LEU A 34 5.22 -16.20 3.28
N ILE A 35 5.09 -15.15 4.09
CA ILE A 35 5.04 -15.25 5.55
C ILE A 35 3.70 -14.82 6.16
N TRP A 36 2.77 -14.28 5.35
CA TRP A 36 1.47 -13.80 5.85
C TRP A 36 0.73 -14.85 6.68
N ILE A 37 0.73 -16.10 6.23
CA ILE A 37 0.10 -17.24 6.92
C ILE A 37 0.56 -17.37 8.38
N TYR A 38 1.79 -16.98 8.71
CA TYR A 38 2.37 -17.11 10.05
C TYR A 38 2.10 -15.90 10.95
N ILE A 39 1.80 -14.75 10.35
CA ILE A 39 1.66 -13.48 11.08
C ILE A 39 0.25 -12.92 11.04
N ASP A 40 -0.63 -13.45 10.19
CA ASP A 40 -2.03 -13.02 10.08
C ASP A 40 -2.68 -13.01 11.48
N PRO A 41 -3.20 -11.86 11.93
CA PRO A 41 -3.85 -11.75 13.24
C PRO A 41 -5.14 -12.57 13.33
N ASN A 42 -5.79 -12.91 12.21
CA ASN A 42 -6.98 -13.77 12.18
C ASN A 42 -6.64 -15.23 11.92
N GLY A 43 -5.40 -15.51 11.49
CA GLY A 43 -4.96 -16.85 11.12
C GLY A 43 -4.71 -17.74 12.33
N GLU A 44 -4.81 -19.04 12.10
CA GLU A 44 -4.52 -20.08 13.11
C GLU A 44 -3.11 -20.65 12.97
N ALA A 45 -2.52 -20.61 11.76
CA ALA A 45 -1.25 -21.27 11.45
C ALA A 45 -0.07 -20.57 12.13
N GLU A 46 0.42 -21.05 13.26
CA GLU A 46 1.66 -20.52 13.84
C GLU A 46 2.84 -20.90 12.95
N LEU A 47 3.88 -20.05 12.88
CA LEU A 47 5.17 -20.53 12.40
C LEU A 47 5.52 -21.72 13.29
N GLU A 48 5.75 -22.90 12.70
CA GLU A 48 6.24 -24.03 13.48
C GLU A 48 7.49 -23.56 14.23
N THR A 49 7.33 -23.30 15.53
CA THR A 49 8.41 -22.82 16.40
C THR A 49 9.52 -23.85 16.50
N SER A 50 9.23 -25.10 16.12
CA SER A 50 10.20 -26.15 15.96
C SER A 50 10.94 -26.02 14.64
N LYS A 51 12.18 -25.56 14.72
CA LYS A 51 13.24 -25.81 13.74
C LYS A 51 13.05 -27.20 13.10
N PRO A 52 13.11 -27.33 11.75
CA PRO A 52 12.91 -28.61 11.08
C PRO A 52 13.74 -29.70 11.76
N SER A 53 13.09 -30.79 12.14
CA SER A 53 13.76 -31.88 12.86
C SER A 53 14.75 -32.56 11.93
N VAL A 54 15.97 -32.84 12.42
CA VAL A 54 16.93 -33.66 11.67
C VAL A 54 16.30 -35.02 11.37
N PRO A 55 16.10 -35.39 10.09
CA PRO A 55 15.56 -36.69 9.69
C PRO A 55 16.31 -37.84 10.38
N GLU A 56 15.57 -38.83 10.85
CA GLU A 56 16.13 -39.95 11.61
C GLU A 56 17.20 -40.72 10.84
N ILE A 57 17.01 -40.90 9.53
CA ILE A 57 17.99 -41.49 8.61
C ILE A 57 19.33 -40.75 8.62
N LEU A 58 19.32 -39.42 8.80
CA LEU A 58 20.54 -38.62 8.89
C LEU A 58 21.20 -38.71 10.28
N ARG A 59 20.44 -39.00 11.34
CA ARG A 59 21.00 -39.24 12.68
C ARG A 59 21.78 -40.55 12.73
N ASN A 60 21.34 -41.54 11.96
CA ASN A 60 21.95 -42.87 11.88
C ASN A 60 22.90 -43.01 10.66
N TYR A 61 23.34 -41.92 10.04
CA TYR A 61 24.19 -41.94 8.85
C TYR A 61 25.53 -42.69 9.04
N HIS A 62 25.96 -42.86 10.29
CA HIS A 62 27.15 -43.62 10.66
C HIS A 62 26.94 -45.14 10.75
N ASP A 63 25.72 -45.64 10.52
CA ASP A 63 25.43 -47.08 10.54
C ASP A 63 26.11 -47.79 9.34
N PRO A 64 26.98 -48.78 9.57
CA PRO A 64 27.63 -49.55 8.51
C PRO A 64 26.66 -50.20 7.52
N GLN A 65 25.42 -50.51 7.95
CA GLN A 65 24.39 -51.08 7.07
C GLN A 65 23.86 -50.07 6.04
N LEU A 66 23.90 -48.76 6.36
CA LEU A 66 23.56 -47.67 5.45
C LEU A 66 24.73 -47.31 4.50
N LEU A 67 25.98 -47.59 4.88
CA LEU A 67 27.15 -47.42 4.00
C LEU A 67 27.26 -48.49 2.91
N GLY A 68 26.78 -49.70 3.19
CA GLY A 68 26.66 -50.84 2.25
C GLY A 68 25.40 -50.82 1.37
N SER A 69 24.59 -49.76 1.46
CA SER A 69 23.31 -49.61 0.76
C SER A 69 23.44 -49.61 -0.77
N ASN A 70 22.47 -50.17 -1.50
CA ASN A 70 22.44 -50.10 -2.97
C ASN A 70 22.30 -48.64 -3.48
N GLU A 71 22.55 -48.40 -4.78
CA GLU A 71 22.50 -47.05 -5.37
C GLU A 71 21.16 -46.33 -5.14
N HIS A 72 20.05 -47.07 -5.12
CA HIS A 72 18.72 -46.51 -4.92
C HIS A 72 18.54 -45.95 -3.50
N GLN A 73 19.02 -46.66 -2.48
CA GLN A 73 19.00 -46.18 -1.09
C GLN A 73 19.88 -44.95 -0.91
N ARG A 74 21.05 -44.89 -1.57
CA ARG A 74 21.91 -43.69 -1.55
C ARG A 74 21.20 -42.48 -2.17
N PHE A 75 20.51 -42.68 -3.28
CA PHE A 75 19.73 -41.63 -3.95
C PHE A 75 18.61 -41.10 -3.04
N GLU A 76 17.87 -41.98 -2.37
CA GLU A 76 16.82 -41.58 -1.41
C GLU A 76 17.38 -40.79 -0.22
N ILE A 77 18.50 -41.22 0.35
CA ILE A 77 19.18 -40.48 1.44
C ILE A 77 19.60 -39.08 0.97
N MET A 78 20.18 -38.96 -0.23
CA MET A 78 20.54 -37.65 -0.79
C MET A 78 19.32 -36.76 -1.02
N ARG A 79 18.21 -37.32 -1.50
CA ARG A 79 16.94 -36.59 -1.69
C ARG A 79 16.42 -36.04 -0.36
N ILE A 80 16.41 -36.86 0.69
CA ILE A 80 15.98 -36.45 2.04
C ILE A 80 16.91 -35.38 2.61
N PHE A 81 18.21 -35.52 2.42
CA PHE A 81 19.20 -34.53 2.87
C PHE A 81 18.99 -33.17 2.20
N GLU A 82 18.79 -33.16 0.88
CA GLU A 82 18.51 -31.92 0.14
C GLU A 82 17.19 -31.29 0.56
N GLN A 83 16.13 -32.09 0.76
CA GLN A 83 14.85 -31.58 1.26
C GLN A 83 15.02 -30.91 2.63
N TYR A 84 15.64 -31.60 3.60
CA TYR A 84 15.92 -31.02 4.92
C TYR A 84 16.75 -29.74 4.84
N ARG A 85 17.74 -29.68 3.94
CA ARG A 85 18.57 -28.49 3.74
C ARG A 85 17.75 -27.32 3.17
N LEU A 86 16.83 -27.59 2.25
CA LEU A 86 15.90 -26.58 1.72
C LEU A 86 14.95 -26.09 2.82
N ASP A 87 14.36 -26.99 3.59
CA ASP A 87 13.45 -26.67 4.69
C ASP A 87 14.16 -25.81 5.75
N MET A 88 15.40 -26.16 6.11
CA MET A 88 16.22 -25.38 7.05
C MET A 88 16.55 -23.99 6.52
N LYS A 89 16.84 -23.85 5.22
CA LYS A 89 17.08 -22.54 4.58
C LYS A 89 15.81 -21.69 4.60
N LEU A 90 14.67 -22.28 4.28
CA LEU A 90 13.37 -21.59 4.30
C LEU A 90 13.00 -21.15 5.72
N PHE A 91 13.19 -22.03 6.71
CA PHE A 91 12.97 -21.73 8.12
C PHE A 91 13.77 -20.51 8.59
N LYS A 92 15.10 -20.52 8.37
CA LYS A 92 15.97 -19.40 8.76
C LYS A 92 15.58 -18.09 8.08
N ARG A 93 15.29 -18.14 6.77
CA ARG A 93 14.80 -16.97 6.02
C ARG A 93 13.52 -16.42 6.65
N ASN A 94 12.54 -17.28 6.94
CA ASN A 94 11.27 -16.85 7.50
C ASN A 94 11.44 -16.23 8.89
N GLU A 95 12.28 -16.84 9.73
CA GLU A 95 12.65 -16.31 11.05
C GLU A 95 13.25 -14.89 10.95
N GLU A 96 14.22 -14.70 10.04
CA GLU A 96 14.84 -13.40 9.79
C GLU A 96 13.83 -12.34 9.31
N VAL A 97 12.99 -12.68 8.33
CA VAL A 97 12.00 -11.72 7.78
C VAL A 97 10.93 -11.39 8.82
N ILE A 98 10.46 -12.37 9.60
CA ILE A 98 9.48 -12.13 10.66
C ILE A 98 10.07 -11.24 11.75
N ALA A 99 11.33 -11.46 12.15
CA ALA A 99 12.01 -10.62 13.14
C ALA A 99 12.19 -9.17 12.63
N ASP A 100 12.62 -8.99 11.37
CA ASP A 100 12.70 -7.66 10.74
C ASP A 100 11.33 -6.97 10.70
N LEU A 101 10.29 -7.72 10.32
CA LEU A 101 8.94 -7.19 10.27
C LEU A 101 8.44 -6.73 11.64
N ARG A 102 8.78 -7.46 12.71
CA ARG A 102 8.45 -7.05 14.08
C ARG A 102 9.03 -5.68 14.42
N ASN A 103 10.31 -5.48 14.11
CA ASN A 103 11.00 -4.22 14.38
C ASN A 103 10.35 -3.07 13.59
N ARG A 104 9.98 -3.32 12.34
CA ARG A 104 9.28 -2.33 11.50
C ARG A 104 7.89 -1.98 12.02
N ILE A 105 7.14 -2.96 12.51
CA ILE A 105 5.84 -2.72 13.16
C ILE A 105 6.04 -1.83 14.40
N PHE A 106 7.06 -2.12 15.22
CA PHE A 106 7.39 -1.33 16.39
C PHE A 106 7.78 0.12 16.04
N GLU A 107 8.57 0.31 14.98
CA GLU A 107 8.99 1.63 14.50
C GLU A 107 7.82 2.44 13.92
N ALA A 108 6.90 1.77 13.23
CA ALA A 108 5.72 2.40 12.63
C ALA A 108 4.70 2.86 13.69
N LEU A 109 4.63 2.20 14.84
CA LEU A 109 3.70 2.55 15.92
C LEU A 109 3.98 3.92 16.52
N HIS A 110 2.92 4.72 16.67
CA HIS A 110 2.97 5.96 17.41
C HIS A 110 3.48 5.69 18.84
N PRO A 111 4.36 6.54 19.42
CA PRO A 111 4.93 6.32 20.75
C PRO A 111 3.91 6.01 21.84
N ASN A 112 2.72 6.63 21.79
CA ASN A 112 1.64 6.39 22.75
C ASN A 112 1.10 4.95 22.75
N TYR A 113 1.19 4.24 21.62
CA TYR A 113 0.69 2.87 21.48
C TYR A 113 1.76 1.80 21.73
N ARG A 114 3.05 2.17 21.84
CA ARG A 114 4.14 1.21 22.06
C ARG A 114 4.00 0.42 23.36
N ARG A 115 3.36 1.00 24.38
CA ARG A 115 3.09 0.32 25.65
C ARG A 115 2.10 -0.84 25.50
N LEU A 116 1.21 -0.77 24.50
CA LEU A 116 0.19 -1.80 24.28
C LEU A 116 0.81 -3.12 23.82
N ILE A 117 1.93 -3.05 23.10
CA ILE A 117 2.58 -4.23 22.54
C ILE A 117 3.70 -4.78 23.44
N HIS A 118 3.90 -4.21 24.61
CA HIS A 118 4.91 -4.66 25.56
C HIS A 118 4.52 -6.03 26.15
N GLY A 119 5.46 -6.98 26.15
CA GLY A 119 5.22 -8.36 26.61
C GLY A 119 4.72 -9.32 25.54
N HIS A 120 4.41 -8.83 24.34
CA HIS A 120 4.08 -9.67 23.19
C HIS A 120 5.36 -10.09 22.44
N MET A 121 5.53 -11.40 22.28
CA MET A 121 6.76 -12.00 21.78
C MET A 121 6.73 -12.21 20.27
N THR A 122 5.57 -12.55 19.72
CA THR A 122 5.42 -12.87 18.30
C THR A 122 4.82 -11.71 17.50
N CYS A 123 5.13 -11.64 16.20
CA CYS A 123 4.49 -10.67 15.29
C CYS A 123 2.97 -10.78 15.30
N ARG A 124 2.43 -12.00 15.31
CA ARG A 124 0.99 -12.24 15.34
C ARG A 124 0.34 -11.64 16.59
N GLU A 125 0.91 -11.88 17.77
CA GLU A 125 0.40 -11.31 19.02
C GLU A 125 0.38 -9.78 18.98
N VAL A 126 1.48 -9.19 18.52
CA VAL A 126 1.59 -7.73 18.34
C VAL A 126 0.48 -7.23 17.40
N LEU A 127 0.27 -7.90 16.25
CA LEU A 127 -0.76 -7.52 15.29
C LEU A 127 -2.19 -7.71 15.83
N LYS A 128 -2.46 -8.75 16.63
CA LYS A 128 -3.75 -8.95 17.30
C LYS A 128 -4.08 -7.80 18.24
N VAL A 129 -3.09 -7.34 19.00
CA VAL A 129 -3.26 -6.19 19.91
C VAL A 129 -3.44 -4.89 19.13
N ILE A 130 -2.61 -4.65 18.12
CA ILE A 130 -2.76 -3.45 17.27
C ILE A 130 -4.17 -3.42 16.66
N LYS A 131 -4.63 -4.54 16.12
CA LYS A 131 -5.98 -4.70 15.57
C LYS A 131 -7.06 -4.35 16.59
N SER A 132 -7.02 -4.93 17.80
CA SER A 132 -8.07 -4.69 18.80
C SER A 132 -8.20 -3.25 19.26
N TYR A 133 -7.11 -2.46 19.21
CA TYR A 133 -7.12 -1.05 19.64
C TYR A 133 -7.29 -0.05 18.48
N LEU A 134 -6.69 -0.33 17.32
CA LEU A 134 -6.59 0.62 16.22
C LEU A 134 -7.49 0.30 15.03
N GLU A 135 -8.09 -0.89 14.95
CA GLU A 135 -9.04 -1.18 13.88
C GLU A 135 -10.28 -0.28 14.04
N PRO A 136 -10.58 0.58 13.04
CA PRO A 136 -11.80 1.35 13.05
C PRO A 136 -12.98 0.42 12.78
N THR A 137 -14.07 0.65 13.50
CA THR A 137 -15.35 0.01 13.21
C THR A 137 -15.84 0.40 11.82
N ARG A 138 -16.71 -0.43 11.24
CA ARG A 138 -17.31 -0.13 9.93
C ARG A 138 -17.96 1.26 9.88
N ALA A 139 -18.71 1.63 10.91
CA ALA A 139 -19.38 2.94 10.97
C ALA A 139 -18.38 4.11 11.01
N GLU A 140 -17.25 3.95 11.72
CA GLU A 140 -16.19 4.96 11.71
C GLU A 140 -15.51 5.06 10.34
N GLN A 141 -15.28 3.92 9.67
CA GLN A 141 -14.72 3.92 8.33
C GLN A 141 -15.66 4.61 7.33
N GLU A 142 -16.96 4.30 7.38
CA GLU A 142 -17.98 4.97 6.56
C GLU A 142 -17.98 6.48 6.80
N HIS A 143 -17.96 6.91 8.07
CA HIS A 143 -17.91 8.33 8.42
C HIS A 143 -16.62 9.03 7.95
N GLN A 144 -15.47 8.38 8.08
CA GLN A 144 -14.19 8.91 7.58
C GLN A 144 -14.22 9.11 6.06
N ILE A 145 -14.83 8.19 5.32
CA ILE A 145 -14.97 8.30 3.87
C ILE A 145 -15.98 9.37 3.48
N GLU A 146 -17.10 9.50 4.19
CA GLU A 146 -18.05 10.61 3.97
C GLU A 146 -17.40 11.97 4.21
N TYR A 147 -16.64 12.10 5.30
CA TYR A 147 -15.90 13.31 5.62
C TYR A 147 -14.83 13.62 4.57
N ALA A 148 -14.02 12.63 4.19
CA ALA A 148 -13.02 12.78 3.14
C ALA A 148 -13.64 13.18 1.80
N PHE A 149 -14.76 12.55 1.43
CA PHE A 149 -15.53 12.89 0.24
C PHE A 149 -16.02 14.33 0.28
N ALA A 150 -16.61 14.78 1.39
CA ALA A 150 -17.01 16.18 1.56
C ALA A 150 -15.82 17.14 1.44
N MET A 151 -14.68 16.81 2.04
CA MET A 151 -13.46 17.63 1.94
C MET A 151 -12.86 17.67 0.53
N ALA A 152 -12.97 16.58 -0.22
CA ALA A 152 -12.48 16.49 -1.58
C ALA A 152 -13.24 17.42 -2.55
N HIS A 153 -14.41 17.93 -2.19
CA HIS A 153 -15.14 18.93 -2.99
C HIS A 153 -14.48 20.31 -3.00
N PHE A 154 -13.58 20.59 -2.05
CA PHE A 154 -12.82 21.83 -2.02
C PHE A 154 -11.62 21.72 -2.96
N VAL A 155 -11.60 22.61 -3.95
CA VAL A 155 -10.53 22.66 -4.96
C VAL A 155 -9.22 23.06 -4.29
N PRO A 156 -8.15 22.26 -4.40
CA PRO A 156 -6.88 22.54 -3.74
C PRO A 156 -6.09 23.62 -4.49
N ALA A 157 -4.97 24.07 -3.89
CA ALA A 157 -3.98 24.82 -4.62
C ALA A 157 -3.32 23.95 -5.72
N ILE A 158 -2.85 24.57 -6.80
CA ILE A 158 -2.24 23.88 -7.97
C ILE A 158 -1.15 22.87 -7.56
N LYS A 159 -0.31 23.24 -6.58
CA LYS A 159 0.78 22.39 -6.08
C LYS A 159 0.30 21.10 -5.40
N ASP A 160 -0.94 21.08 -4.92
CA ASP A 160 -1.52 19.99 -4.12
C ASP A 160 -2.53 19.16 -4.93
N VAL A 161 -2.76 19.48 -6.22
CA VAL A 161 -3.72 18.77 -7.09
C VAL A 161 -3.38 17.29 -7.21
N ASP A 162 -2.11 16.92 -7.31
CA ASP A 162 -1.72 15.51 -7.43
C ASP A 162 -2.12 14.71 -6.18
N ALA A 163 -1.93 15.29 -4.98
CA ALA A 163 -2.36 14.69 -3.72
C ALA A 163 -3.89 14.61 -3.60
N TRP A 164 -4.59 15.63 -4.05
CA TRP A 164 -6.05 15.67 -4.10
C TRP A 164 -6.62 14.62 -5.05
N VAL A 165 -6.04 14.42 -6.23
CA VAL A 165 -6.43 13.35 -7.16
C VAL A 165 -6.24 11.96 -6.54
N MET A 166 -5.12 11.74 -5.83
CA MET A 166 -4.90 10.49 -5.10
C MET A 166 -5.95 10.27 -4.00
N GLU A 167 -6.43 11.35 -3.36
CA GLU A 167 -7.49 11.25 -2.34
C GLU A 167 -8.83 10.79 -2.94
N TRP A 168 -9.20 11.27 -4.14
CA TRP A 168 -10.39 10.78 -4.83
C TRP A 168 -10.31 9.29 -5.20
N GLU A 169 -9.16 8.83 -5.67
CA GLU A 169 -8.92 7.41 -5.95
C GLU A 169 -9.00 6.57 -4.66
N ARG A 170 -8.40 7.06 -3.58
CA ARG A 170 -8.49 6.43 -2.24
C ARG A 170 -9.94 6.29 -1.78
N ILE A 171 -10.73 7.35 -1.92
CA ILE A 171 -12.17 7.35 -1.58
C ILE A 171 -12.91 6.28 -2.41
N GLU A 172 -12.67 6.21 -3.73
CA GLU A 172 -13.31 5.21 -4.59
C GLU A 172 -13.01 3.77 -4.11
N ILE A 173 -11.74 3.46 -3.89
CA ILE A 173 -11.28 2.12 -3.49
C ILE A 173 -11.93 1.70 -2.17
N ILE A 174 -11.94 2.59 -1.17
CA ILE A 174 -12.48 2.26 0.15
C ILE A 174 -14.00 2.23 0.11
N ALA A 175 -14.66 3.16 -0.58
CA ALA A 175 -16.12 3.15 -0.75
C ALA A 175 -16.60 1.85 -1.42
N LYS A 176 -15.88 1.36 -2.45
CA LYS A 176 -16.13 0.05 -3.08
C LYS A 176 -15.96 -1.10 -2.10
N ARG A 177 -14.89 -1.10 -1.31
CA ARG A 177 -14.64 -2.12 -0.27
C ARG A 177 -15.75 -2.17 0.79
N LEU A 178 -16.27 -1.00 1.18
CA LEU A 178 -17.34 -0.87 2.17
C LEU A 178 -18.76 -1.05 1.59
N GLY A 179 -18.91 -1.10 0.26
CA GLY A 179 -20.22 -1.18 -0.40
C GLY A 179 -21.04 0.12 -0.32
N MET A 180 -20.38 1.28 -0.24
CA MET A 180 -21.02 2.60 -0.13
C MET A 180 -21.50 3.11 -1.50
N ASN A 181 -22.56 2.49 -2.02
CA ASN A 181 -23.09 2.78 -3.37
C ASN A 181 -23.47 4.26 -3.57
N ASN A 182 -23.97 4.91 -2.53
CA ASN A 182 -24.34 6.34 -2.53
C ASN A 182 -23.16 7.26 -2.87
N ILE A 183 -21.95 6.93 -2.43
CA ILE A 183 -20.73 7.68 -2.74
C ILE A 183 -20.24 7.31 -4.13
N ILE A 184 -20.17 6.00 -4.44
CA ILE A 184 -19.68 5.47 -5.71
C ILE A 184 -20.44 6.06 -6.91
N GLU A 185 -21.77 6.13 -6.82
CA GLU A 185 -22.63 6.68 -7.88
C GLU A 185 -22.38 8.17 -8.15
N LYS A 186 -22.04 8.94 -7.12
CA LYS A 186 -21.81 10.39 -7.22
C LYS A 186 -20.40 10.74 -7.63
N LEU A 187 -19.46 9.83 -7.41
CA LEU A 187 -18.02 10.08 -7.45
C LEU A 187 -17.55 10.63 -8.80
N CYS A 188 -17.96 10.03 -9.92
CA CYS A 188 -17.63 10.51 -11.27
C CYS A 188 -18.17 11.92 -11.53
N PHE A 189 -19.41 12.19 -11.11
CA PHE A 189 -20.08 13.47 -11.34
C PHE A 189 -19.45 14.58 -10.51
N ASP A 190 -19.27 14.35 -9.21
CA ASP A 190 -18.75 15.34 -8.27
C ASP A 190 -17.28 15.64 -8.56
N PHE A 191 -16.45 14.61 -8.79
CA PHE A 191 -15.07 14.81 -9.22
C PHE A 191 -15.02 15.63 -10.51
N GLY A 192 -15.78 15.23 -11.53
CA GLY A 192 -15.84 15.92 -12.82
C GLY A 192 -16.24 17.39 -12.69
N TYR A 193 -17.25 17.68 -11.85
CA TYR A 193 -17.71 19.03 -11.58
C TYR A 193 -16.64 19.88 -10.90
N VAL A 194 -16.05 19.39 -9.81
CA VAL A 194 -15.07 20.13 -9.00
C VAL A 194 -13.78 20.35 -9.79
N SER A 195 -13.26 19.30 -10.43
CA SER A 195 -12.05 19.34 -11.26
C SER A 195 -12.16 20.28 -12.47
N ASN A 196 -13.37 20.53 -12.99
CA ASN A 196 -13.58 21.45 -14.10
C ASN A 196 -13.07 22.87 -13.81
N SER A 197 -13.07 23.27 -12.53
CA SER A 197 -12.55 24.57 -12.10
C SER A 197 -11.02 24.68 -12.23
N LEU A 198 -10.30 23.57 -12.14
CA LEU A 198 -8.83 23.49 -12.26
C LEU A 198 -8.36 23.65 -13.71
N LEU A 199 -9.25 23.43 -14.68
CA LEU A 199 -8.91 23.45 -16.10
C LEU A 199 -9.05 24.86 -16.71
N PRO A 200 -8.21 25.20 -17.71
CA PRO A 200 -8.38 26.39 -18.53
C PRO A 200 -9.75 26.41 -19.21
N ILE A 201 -10.31 27.61 -19.45
CA ILE A 201 -11.66 27.79 -20.03
C ILE A 201 -11.84 27.01 -21.34
N SER A 202 -10.81 26.98 -22.19
CA SER A 202 -10.81 26.23 -23.46
C SER A 202 -11.03 24.73 -23.29
N GLN A 203 -10.58 24.14 -22.19
CA GLN A 203 -10.66 22.71 -21.91
C GLN A 203 -11.93 22.31 -21.14
N ARG A 204 -12.60 23.26 -20.48
CA ARG A 204 -13.76 22.98 -19.60
C ARG A 204 -14.93 22.30 -20.31
N ASN A 205 -15.24 22.74 -21.53
CA ASN A 205 -16.36 22.18 -22.29
C ASN A 205 -16.09 20.74 -22.74
N GLY A 206 -14.86 20.46 -23.19
CA GLY A 206 -14.42 19.12 -23.56
C GLY A 206 -14.35 18.19 -22.35
N TRP A 207 -13.87 18.70 -21.21
CA TRP A 207 -13.87 17.94 -19.95
C TRP A 207 -15.29 17.58 -19.51
N LYS A 208 -16.21 18.55 -19.53
CA LYS A 208 -17.60 18.35 -19.10
C LYS A 208 -18.31 17.23 -19.87
N SER A 209 -18.04 17.06 -21.16
CA SER A 209 -18.69 16.01 -21.96
C SER A 209 -18.24 14.59 -21.60
N ILE A 210 -17.12 14.43 -20.89
CA ILE A 210 -16.51 13.13 -20.58
C ILE A 210 -17.16 12.47 -19.37
N TRP A 211 -17.52 13.24 -18.35
CA TRP A 211 -18.05 12.75 -17.08
C TRP A 211 -19.53 13.05 -16.87
N ASN A 212 -20.10 14.02 -17.59
CA ASN A 212 -21.48 14.43 -17.35
C ASN A 212 -22.47 13.44 -17.98
N PRO A 213 -23.38 12.84 -17.19
CA PRO A 213 -24.32 11.83 -17.66
C PRO A 213 -25.16 12.27 -18.87
N ARG A 214 -25.48 13.58 -18.97
CA ARG A 214 -26.28 14.15 -20.07
C ARG A 214 -25.60 14.04 -21.45
N TYR A 215 -24.28 13.84 -21.50
CA TYR A 215 -23.52 13.72 -22.74
C TYR A 215 -23.08 12.28 -23.03
N GLY A 216 -23.73 11.29 -22.40
CA GLY A 216 -23.45 9.86 -22.65
C GLY A 216 -22.33 9.27 -21.78
N ALA A 217 -21.97 9.94 -20.68
CA ALA A 217 -21.00 9.41 -19.71
C ALA A 217 -21.57 8.31 -18.79
N HIS A 218 -22.83 7.89 -18.98
CA HIS A 218 -23.44 6.83 -18.18
C HIS A 218 -22.61 5.54 -18.30
N GLY A 219 -22.21 4.99 -17.15
CA GLY A 219 -21.52 3.70 -17.08
C GLY A 219 -20.00 3.73 -17.29
N ARG A 220 -19.36 4.91 -17.33
CA ARG A 220 -17.89 4.98 -17.30
C ARG A 220 -17.37 4.71 -15.90
N GLU A 221 -16.37 3.83 -15.80
CA GLU A 221 -15.65 3.61 -14.55
C GLU A 221 -14.89 4.87 -14.11
N PHE A 222 -14.82 5.11 -12.81
CA PHE A 222 -14.16 6.31 -12.28
C PHE A 222 -12.65 6.34 -12.59
N SER A 223 -11.99 5.18 -12.54
CA SER A 223 -10.60 4.99 -12.98
C SER A 223 -10.32 5.60 -14.36
N TYR A 224 -11.22 5.36 -15.31
CA TYR A 224 -11.12 5.91 -16.66
C TYR A 224 -11.27 7.44 -16.69
N ILE A 225 -12.19 8.00 -15.89
CA ILE A 225 -12.36 9.46 -15.76
C ILE A 225 -11.09 10.09 -15.16
N LEU A 226 -10.53 9.49 -14.10
CA LEU A 226 -9.29 9.93 -13.46
C LEU A 226 -8.11 9.94 -14.43
N ASP A 227 -7.95 8.88 -15.23
CA ASP A 227 -6.86 8.77 -16.19
C ASP A 227 -6.92 9.86 -17.27
N ILE A 228 -8.12 10.19 -17.74
CA ILE A 228 -8.28 11.31 -18.69
C ILE A 228 -7.95 12.63 -18.00
N PHE A 229 -8.44 12.86 -16.78
CA PHE A 229 -8.12 14.07 -16.04
C PHE A 229 -6.61 14.25 -15.85
N ARG A 230 -5.91 13.19 -15.43
CA ARG A 230 -4.46 13.20 -15.23
C ARG A 230 -3.70 13.61 -16.48
N ARG A 231 -4.13 13.14 -17.66
CA ARG A 231 -3.52 13.52 -18.95
C ARG A 231 -3.72 15.00 -19.26
N ILE A 232 -4.96 15.49 -19.16
CA ILE A 232 -5.29 16.90 -19.39
C ILE A 232 -4.54 17.80 -18.39
N TRP A 233 -4.50 17.39 -17.13
CA TRP A 233 -3.82 18.13 -16.06
C TRP A 233 -2.31 18.21 -16.28
N LEU A 234 -1.69 17.12 -16.74
CA LEU A 234 -0.26 17.11 -17.06
C LEU A 234 0.08 18.12 -18.16
N GLU A 235 -0.73 18.20 -19.22
CA GLU A 235 -0.59 19.20 -20.29
C GLU A 235 -0.72 20.62 -19.74
N CYS A 236 -1.75 20.88 -18.93
CA CYS A 236 -1.95 22.18 -18.29
C CYS A 236 -0.77 22.58 -17.37
N LYS A 237 -0.20 21.61 -16.65
CA LYS A 237 0.95 21.83 -15.76
C LYS A 237 2.20 22.22 -16.54
N LEU A 238 2.42 21.60 -17.71
CA LEU A 238 3.53 21.95 -18.61
C LEU A 238 3.38 23.37 -19.16
N ASP A 239 2.18 23.75 -19.58
CA ASP A 239 1.89 25.11 -20.06
C ASP A 239 2.14 26.16 -18.97
N LEU A 240 1.70 25.90 -17.73
CA LEU A 240 1.95 26.79 -16.58
C LEU A 240 3.44 26.96 -16.26
N VAL A 241 4.24 25.89 -16.40
CA VAL A 241 5.70 25.95 -16.21
C VAL A 241 6.35 26.77 -17.32
N ASN A 242 5.96 26.54 -18.57
CA ASN A 242 6.48 27.26 -19.74
C ASN A 242 6.15 28.75 -19.68
N GLU A 243 4.94 29.12 -19.24
CA GLU A 243 4.52 30.51 -19.08
C GLU A 243 5.32 31.21 -17.99
N LYS A 244 5.53 30.56 -16.83
CA LYS A 244 6.39 31.09 -15.77
C LYS A 244 7.81 31.34 -16.27
N GLN A 245 8.41 30.38 -17.00
CA GLN A 245 9.77 30.54 -17.55
C GLN A 245 9.88 31.70 -18.53
N ARG A 246 8.86 31.92 -19.38
CA ARG A 246 8.82 33.08 -20.30
C ARG A 246 8.75 34.41 -19.54
N GLN A 247 8.01 34.47 -18.44
CA GLN A 247 7.92 35.67 -17.59
C GLN A 247 9.25 35.97 -16.86
N THR A 248 9.98 34.95 -16.39
CA THR A 248 11.31 35.15 -15.77
C THR A 248 12.37 35.58 -16.78
N ASN A 249 12.32 35.05 -18.00
CA ASN A 249 13.29 35.41 -19.04
C ASN A 249 13.00 36.80 -19.63
N GLY A 250 11.72 37.15 -19.85
CA GLY A 250 11.33 38.48 -20.35
C GLY A 250 11.52 39.63 -19.36
N SER A 251 11.58 39.34 -18.05
CA SER A 251 11.90 40.35 -17.03
C SER A 251 13.40 40.63 -16.90
N SER A 252 14.26 39.73 -17.37
CA SER A 252 15.73 39.88 -17.31
C SER A 252 16.31 40.72 -18.46
N GLU A 253 15.58 40.88 -19.57
CA GLU A 253 16.02 41.67 -20.74
C GLU A 253 15.66 43.16 -20.68
N SER A 254 14.93 43.61 -19.64
CA SER A 254 14.46 45.02 -19.53
C SER A 254 15.34 45.94 -18.66
N VAL A 255 16.49 45.48 -18.17
CA VAL A 255 17.46 46.29 -17.40
C VAL A 255 18.79 46.39 -18.15
N SER A 256 18.78 46.97 -19.35
CA SER A 256 20.01 47.41 -20.02
C SER A 256 19.69 48.38 -21.17
N MET A 257 19.10 49.53 -20.86
CA MET A 257 19.33 50.75 -21.65
C MET A 257 19.17 51.96 -20.74
N ASN A 258 20.30 52.52 -20.30
CA ASN A 258 20.51 53.96 -20.23
C ASN A 258 22.02 54.23 -20.08
N PRO A 259 22.69 54.76 -21.11
CA PRO A 259 23.96 55.47 -20.93
C PRO A 259 23.75 56.81 -20.21
#